data_AF-A0A1H9BJM1-F1
#
_entry.id   AF-A0A1H9BJM1-F1
#
_cell.length_a   1.000
_cell.length_b   1.000
_cell.length_c   1.000
_cell.angle_alpha   90.00
_cell.angle_beta   90.00
_cell.angle_gamma   90.00
#
_symmetry.space_group_name_H-M   'P 1'
#
loop_
_entity.id
_entity.type
_entity.pdbx_description
1 polymer ?
#
loop_
_entity_poly.entity_id
_entity_poly.type
_entity_poly.pdbx_seq_one_letter_code
_entity_poly.pdbx_strand_id
1 'polypeptide(L)'
;MSASEALSRFRAEVGAAVTRARRAAGEVGERNAKLRERTRDLAERARARTAGPGAPATSAQLRESATAFRRDRGLPVEEVPDASGAAERASAGPVETEPVALGSVAVAGPSGQLPPASDDDEDFSQSRILY
;
A
#
# COMPACT_ATOMS: atom_id res chain seq x y z
N MET A 1 7.20 32.39 41.02
CA MET A 1 6.01 31.92 40.27
C MET A 1 5.01 31.40 41.26
N SER A 2 3.78 31.89 41.21
CA SER A 2 2.68 31.35 42.01
C SER A 2 2.11 30.09 41.34
N ALA A 3 1.44 29.24 42.12
CA ALA A 3 0.74 28.06 41.59
C ALA A 3 -0.33 28.43 40.54
N SER A 4 -0.94 29.61 40.68
CA SER A 4 -1.94 30.14 39.74
C SER A 4 -1.32 30.47 38.37
N GLU A 5 -0.12 31.07 38.35
CA GLU A 5 0.61 31.37 37.11
C GLU A 5 1.08 30.11 36.39
N ALA A 6 1.51 29.09 37.14
CA ALA A 6 1.88 27.80 36.55
C ALA A 6 0.67 27.11 35.91
N LEU A 7 -0.49 27.14 36.57
CA LEU A 7 -1.73 26.56 36.06
C LEU A 7 -2.23 27.30 34.81
N SER A 8 -2.17 28.63 34.78
CA SER A 8 -2.62 29.42 33.63
C SER A 8 -1.74 29.17 32.40
N ARG A 9 -0.42 29.10 32.59
CA ARG A 9 0.53 28.77 31.53
C ARG A 9 0.31 27.36 30.99
N PHE A 10 0.13 26.38 31.86
CA PHE A 10 -0.16 25.00 31.45
C PHE A 10 -1.44 24.93 30.59
N ARG A 11 -2.53 25.58 31.02
CA ARG A 11 -3.77 25.63 30.25
C ARG A 11 -3.59 26.27 28.88
N ALA A 12 -2.81 27.35 28.80
CA ALA A 12 -2.49 28.02 27.54
C ALA A 12 -1.68 27.11 26.60
N GLU A 13 -0.68 26.41 27.12
CA GLU A 13 0.16 25.48 26.35
C GLU A 13 -0.65 24.28 25.83
N VAL A 14 -1.52 23.70 26.66
CA VAL A 14 -2.43 22.61 26.26
C VAL A 14 -3.40 23.10 25.18
N GLY A 15 -3.99 24.29 25.35
CA GLY A 15 -4.87 24.88 24.34
C GLY A 15 -4.17 25.07 23.00
N ALA A 16 -2.95 25.59 23.01
CA ALA A 16 -2.14 25.75 21.80
C ALA A 16 -1.78 24.41 21.16
N ALA A 17 -1.44 23.39 21.95
CA ALA A 17 -1.13 22.05 21.48
C ALA A 17 -2.36 21.40 20.80
N VAL A 18 -3.55 21.50 21.41
CA VAL A 18 -4.79 20.95 20.83
C VAL A 18 -5.14 21.64 19.51
N THR A 19 -5.00 22.96 19.42
CA THR A 19 -5.25 23.69 18.17
C THR A 19 -4.28 23.26 17.06
N ARG A 20 -2.99 23.08 17.37
CA ARG A 20 -2.01 22.54 16.40
C ARG A 20 -2.36 21.10 15.98
N ALA A 21 -2.71 20.24 16.94
CA ALA A 21 -3.06 18.85 16.65
C ALA A 21 -4.32 18.76 15.76
N ARG A 22 -5.35 19.56 16.02
CA ARG A 22 -6.56 19.61 15.18
C ARG A 22 -6.25 20.06 13.75
N ARG A 23 -5.41 21.08 13.58
CA ARG A 23 -4.98 21.53 12.24
C ARG A 23 -4.24 20.41 11.51
N ALA A 24 -3.25 19.80 12.16
CA ALA A 24 -2.49 18.70 11.57
C ALA A 24 -3.39 17.50 11.20
N ALA A 25 -4.35 17.16 12.05
CA ALA A 25 -5.32 16.10 11.77
C ALA A 25 -6.19 16.43 10.55
N GLY A 26 -6.61 17.68 10.39
CA GLY A 26 -7.32 18.15 9.19
C GLY A 26 -6.49 17.98 7.92
N GLU A 27 -5.26 18.49 7.91
CA GLU A 27 -4.35 18.40 6.74
C GLU A 27 -4.06 16.95 6.36
N VAL A 28 -3.80 16.07 7.33
CA VAL A 28 -3.58 14.64 7.09
C VAL A 28 -4.86 13.98 6.59
N GLY A 29 -6.03 14.35 7.13
CA GLY A 29 -7.34 13.89 6.68
C GLY A 29 -7.58 14.20 5.21
N GLU A 30 -7.29 15.43 4.77
CA GLU A 30 -7.40 15.86 3.38
C GLU A 30 -6.45 15.09 2.46
N ARG A 31 -5.19 14.90 2.87
CA ARG A 31 -4.21 14.10 2.11
C ARG A 31 -4.66 12.65 1.94
N ASN A 32 -5.21 12.06 3.01
CA ASN A 32 -5.74 10.70 2.98
C ASN A 32 -6.99 10.59 2.11
N ALA A 33 -7.88 11.58 2.13
CA ALA A 33 -9.04 11.61 1.24
C ALA A 33 -8.60 11.62 -0.24
N LYS A 34 -7.66 12.51 -0.61
CA LYS A 34 -7.07 12.58 -1.96
C LYS A 34 -6.34 11.30 -2.36
N LEU A 35 -5.74 10.58 -1.42
CA LEU A 35 -5.12 9.29 -1.71
C LEU A 35 -6.20 8.24 -2.01
N ARG A 36 -7.25 8.14 -1.18
CA ARG A 36 -8.34 7.18 -1.39
C ARG A 36 -9.05 7.38 -2.72
N GLU A 37 -9.29 8.63 -3.12
CA GLU A 37 -9.85 8.98 -4.42
C GLU A 37 -8.97 8.46 -5.56
N ARG A 38 -7.68 8.83 -5.58
CA ARG A 38 -6.73 8.35 -6.60
C ARG A 38 -6.61 6.83 -6.66
N THR A 39 -6.65 6.16 -5.50
CA THR A 39 -6.63 4.69 -5.43
C THR A 39 -7.91 4.09 -6.02
N ARG A 40 -9.08 4.69 -5.77
CA ARG A 40 -10.33 4.25 -6.38
C ARG A 40 -10.28 4.39 -7.90
N ASP A 41 -9.85 5.55 -8.40
CA ASP A 41 -9.73 5.79 -9.86
C ASP A 41 -8.75 4.83 -10.52
N LEU A 42 -7.65 4.50 -9.82
CA LEU A 42 -6.69 3.50 -10.31
C LEU A 42 -7.32 2.10 -10.36
N ALA A 43 -8.05 1.70 -9.32
CA ALA A 43 -8.73 0.41 -9.27
C ALA A 43 -9.81 0.29 -10.37
N GLU A 44 -10.54 1.37 -10.64
CA GLU A 44 -11.53 1.42 -11.73
C GLU A 44 -10.85 1.27 -13.10
N ARG A 45 -9.75 1.99 -13.36
CA ARG A 45 -8.96 1.86 -14.59
C ARG A 45 -8.36 0.46 -14.78
N ALA A 46 -7.94 -0.18 -13.69
CA ALA A 46 -7.44 -1.55 -13.72
C ALA A 46 -8.56 -2.55 -14.07
N ARG A 47 -9.75 -2.43 -13.45
CA ARG A 47 -10.92 -3.26 -13.77
C ARG A 47 -11.37 -3.09 -15.22
N ALA A 48 -11.36 -1.86 -15.73
CA ALA A 48 -11.67 -1.54 -17.12
C ALA A 48 -10.56 -1.95 -18.12
N ARG A 49 -9.48 -2.62 -17.65
CA ARG A 49 -8.29 -2.99 -18.43
C ARG A 49 -7.67 -1.83 -19.23
N THR A 50 -7.91 -0.60 -18.80
CA THR A 50 -7.45 0.62 -19.47
C THR A 50 -6.06 1.02 -18.99
N ALA A 51 -5.63 0.52 -17.82
CA ALA A 51 -4.24 0.53 -17.40
C ALA A 51 -3.50 -0.65 -18.06
N GLY A 52 -3.15 -0.52 -19.34
CA GLY A 52 -2.37 -1.53 -20.07
C GLY A 52 -0.91 -1.60 -19.61
N PRO A 53 -0.17 -2.68 -19.99
CA PRO A 53 1.23 -2.91 -19.64
C PRO A 53 2.25 -1.95 -20.33
N GLY A 54 1.82 -0.75 -20.69
CA GLY A 54 2.64 0.33 -21.23
C GLY A 54 2.64 1.59 -20.36
N ALA A 55 2.25 1.47 -19.09
CA ALA A 55 2.33 2.58 -18.15
C ALA A 55 3.79 3.09 -18.08
N PRO A 56 4.01 4.41 -18.01
CA PRO A 56 5.35 4.96 -17.93
C PRO A 56 6.06 4.38 -16.71
N ALA A 57 7.32 4.03 -16.88
CA ALA A 57 8.15 3.52 -15.81
C ALA A 57 8.09 4.44 -14.59
N THR A 58 8.16 3.85 -13.40
CA THR A 58 8.26 4.61 -12.15
C THR A 58 9.41 5.61 -12.25
N SER A 59 9.13 6.88 -11.95
CA SER A 59 10.13 7.94 -12.08
C SER A 59 11.37 7.63 -11.22
N ALA A 60 12.55 8.05 -11.70
CA ALA A 60 13.82 7.81 -11.00
C ALA A 60 13.79 8.32 -9.55
N GLN A 61 13.22 9.51 -9.32
CA GLN A 61 13.07 10.10 -8.00
C GLN A 61 12.19 9.24 -7.07
N LEU A 62 11.13 8.62 -7.59
CA LEU A 62 10.27 7.75 -6.78
C LEU A 62 10.97 6.42 -6.46
N ARG A 63 11.74 5.87 -7.41
CA ARG A 63 12.59 4.68 -7.16
C ARG A 63 13.64 4.95 -6.08
N GLU A 64 14.30 6.11 -6.15
CA GLU A 64 15.32 6.53 -5.17
C GLU A 64 14.71 6.70 -3.77
N SER A 65 13.61 7.44 -3.65
CA SER A 65 12.94 7.64 -2.36
C SER A 65 12.41 6.33 -1.75
N ALA A 66 11.87 5.42 -2.57
CA ALA A 66 11.48 4.09 -2.11
C ALA A 66 12.68 3.25 -1.63
N THR A 67 13.82 3.37 -2.32
CA THR A 67 15.07 2.68 -1.94
C THR A 67 15.61 3.22 -0.62
N ALA A 68 15.66 4.53 -0.44
CA ALA A 68 16.07 5.17 0.80
C ALA A 68 15.18 4.74 1.98
N PHE A 69 13.86 4.80 1.81
CA PHE A 69 12.91 4.36 2.83
C PHE A 69 13.15 2.90 3.26
N ARG A 70 13.41 1.99 2.30
CA ARG A 70 13.68 0.59 2.61
C ARG A 70 14.97 0.42 3.40
N ARG A 71 16.05 1.09 2.98
CA ARG A 71 17.34 1.08 3.69
C ARG A 71 17.21 1.59 5.12
N ASP A 72 16.52 2.70 5.31
CA ASP A 72 16.28 3.30 6.63
C ASP A 72 15.49 2.38 7.57
N ARG A 73 14.69 1.47 7.01
CA ARG A 73 13.88 0.50 7.75
C ARG A 73 14.50 -0.89 7.82
N GLY A 74 15.73 -1.07 7.33
CA GLY A 74 16.40 -2.37 7.27
C GLY A 74 15.66 -3.38 6.39
N LEU A 75 14.83 -2.91 5.45
CA LEU A 75 14.12 -3.76 4.50
C LEU A 75 15.03 -4.08 3.31
N PRO A 76 14.94 -5.31 2.75
CA PRO A 76 15.70 -5.67 1.57
C PRO A 76 15.31 -4.79 0.38
N VAL A 77 16.32 -4.41 -0.40
CA VAL A 77 16.19 -3.70 -1.67
C VAL A 77 16.64 -4.66 -2.77
N GLU A 78 15.71 -5.13 -3.59
CA GLU A 78 16.06 -5.86 -4.81
C GLU A 78 16.58 -4.88 -5.86
N GLU A 79 17.68 -5.26 -6.53
CA GLU A 79 18.18 -4.53 -7.69
C GLU A 79 17.29 -4.83 -8.89
N VAL A 80 16.31 -3.95 -9.10
CA VAL A 80 15.45 -4.02 -10.29
C VAL A 80 16.23 -3.42 -11.47
N PRO A 81 16.41 -4.15 -12.58
CA PRO A 81 17.09 -3.63 -13.76
C PRO A 81 16.38 -2.39 -14.30
N ASP A 82 17.15 -1.50 -14.93
CA ASP A 82 16.62 -0.26 -15.49
C ASP A 82 15.52 -0.50 -16.53
N ALA A 83 14.61 0.47 -16.65
CA ALA A 83 13.38 0.35 -17.44
C ALA A 83 13.61 -0.03 -18.92
N SER A 84 14.79 0.23 -19.47
CA SER A 84 15.20 -0.20 -20.82
C SER A 84 15.31 -1.74 -20.95
N GLY A 85 15.68 -2.45 -19.89
CA GLY A 85 15.73 -3.93 -19.85
C GLY A 85 14.42 -4.59 -19.43
N ALA A 86 13.45 -3.82 -18.91
CA ALA A 86 12.15 -4.34 -18.49
C ALA A 86 11.21 -4.62 -19.68
N ALA A 87 11.30 -3.82 -20.74
CA ALA A 87 10.55 -4.04 -21.98
C ALA A 87 10.97 -5.35 -22.70
N GLU A 88 12.26 -5.72 -22.58
CA GLU A 88 12.80 -6.94 -23.19
C GLU A 88 12.36 -8.21 -22.43
N ARG A 89 12.17 -8.15 -21.11
CA ARG A 89 11.64 -9.27 -20.31
C ARG A 89 10.13 -9.43 -20.37
N ALA A 90 9.36 -8.39 -20.70
CA ALA A 90 7.92 -8.53 -20.93
C ALA A 90 7.59 -9.39 -22.17
N SER A 91 8.57 -9.63 -23.06
CA SER A 91 8.50 -10.55 -24.19
C SER A 91 8.86 -11.99 -23.83
N ALA A 92 9.47 -12.24 -22.67
CA ALA A 92 9.70 -13.60 -22.20
C ALA A 92 8.36 -14.11 -21.65
N GLY A 93 7.86 -15.22 -22.20
CA GLY A 93 6.63 -15.86 -21.74
C GLY A 93 6.64 -16.13 -20.24
N PRO A 94 5.48 -16.46 -19.64
CA PRO A 94 5.35 -16.66 -18.21
C PRO A 94 6.43 -17.65 -17.73
N VAL A 95 7.34 -17.16 -16.90
CA VAL A 95 8.30 -18.02 -16.21
C VAL A 95 7.49 -18.82 -15.20
N GLU A 96 7.47 -20.14 -15.34
CA GLU A 96 6.91 -21.05 -14.33
C GLU A 96 7.70 -20.87 -13.03
N THR A 97 7.22 -19.99 -12.17
CA THR A 97 7.66 -19.92 -10.78
C THR A 97 6.90 -20.98 -10.01
N GLU A 98 7.61 -21.96 -9.46
CA GLU A 98 7.10 -22.83 -8.39
C GLU A 98 6.36 -21.96 -7.37
N PRO A 99 5.09 -22.27 -7.04
CA PRO A 99 4.31 -21.45 -6.13
C PRO A 99 4.97 -21.48 -4.75
N VAL A 100 5.69 -20.43 -4.40
CA VAL A 100 6.10 -20.19 -3.02
C VAL A 100 4.82 -19.89 -2.25
N ALA A 101 4.37 -20.85 -1.45
CA ALA A 101 3.29 -20.66 -0.49
C ALA A 101 3.75 -19.66 0.58
N LEU A 102 3.63 -18.38 0.27
CA LEU A 102 3.61 -17.33 1.28
C LEU A 102 2.31 -17.54 2.05
N GLY A 103 2.39 -18.17 3.22
CA GLY A 103 1.26 -18.36 4.12
C GLY A 103 0.71 -17.01 4.57
N SER A 104 -0.11 -16.39 3.73
CA SER A 104 -0.86 -15.19 4.04
C SER A 104 -1.97 -15.57 5.00
N VAL A 105 -1.74 -15.33 6.29
CA VAL A 105 -2.79 -15.40 7.30
C VAL A 105 -3.87 -14.40 6.90
N ALA A 106 -5.10 -14.89 6.74
CA ALA A 106 -6.26 -14.04 6.47
C ALA A 106 -6.35 -12.96 7.57
N VAL A 107 -6.27 -11.69 7.18
CA VAL A 107 -6.49 -10.57 8.09
C VAL A 107 -7.96 -10.17 7.99
N ALA A 108 -8.63 -10.10 9.14
CA ALA A 108 -10.04 -9.76 9.22
C ALA A 108 -10.34 -8.42 8.54
N GLY A 109 -11.43 -8.37 7.78
CA GLY A 109 -11.90 -7.15 7.13
C GLY A 109 -12.39 -6.11 8.15
N PRO A 110 -12.85 -4.92 7.70
CA PRO A 110 -13.28 -3.82 8.57
C PRO A 110 -14.46 -4.16 9.51
N SER A 111 -15.15 -5.28 9.28
CA SER A 111 -16.19 -5.85 10.16
C SER A 111 -15.62 -6.75 11.28
N GLY A 112 -14.31 -6.96 11.35
CA GLY A 112 -13.66 -7.83 12.35
C GLY A 112 -13.90 -9.33 12.13
N GLN A 113 -14.62 -9.71 11.09
CA GLN A 113 -14.85 -11.10 10.74
C GLN A 113 -13.77 -11.58 9.78
N LEU A 114 -13.14 -12.71 10.14
CA LEU A 114 -12.38 -13.51 9.19
C LEU A 114 -13.37 -14.07 8.16
N PRO A 115 -13.06 -14.02 6.86
CA PRO A 115 -13.85 -14.77 5.89
C PRO A 115 -13.84 -16.25 6.31
N PRO A 116 -14.98 -16.96 6.23
CA PRO A 116 -14.97 -18.40 6.47
C PRO A 116 -13.93 -19.03 5.55
N ALA A 117 -13.08 -19.89 6.10
CA ALA A 117 -12.24 -20.75 5.28
C ALA A 117 -13.19 -21.58 4.42
N SER A 118 -13.29 -21.25 3.14
CA SER A 118 -13.99 -22.09 2.18
C SER A 118 -13.07 -23.26 1.88
N ASP A 119 -13.45 -24.47 2.30
CA ASP A 119 -12.84 -25.75 1.90
C ASP A 119 -13.13 -26.06 0.40
N ASP A 120 -13.29 -25.04 -0.43
CA ASP A 120 -13.69 -25.14 -1.85
C ASP A 120 -12.46 -25.32 -2.76
N ASP A 121 -11.49 -26.11 -2.27
CA ASP A 121 -10.28 -26.51 -3.01
C ASP A 121 -10.54 -27.72 -3.94
N GLU A 122 -11.79 -28.19 -4.02
CA GLU A 122 -12.21 -29.38 -4.79
C GLU A 122 -12.49 -29.07 -6.29
N ASP A 123 -12.57 -27.80 -6.69
CA ASP A 123 -12.98 -27.41 -8.04
C ASP A 123 -11.87 -27.48 -9.11
N PHE A 124 -10.63 -27.81 -8.73
CA PHE A 124 -9.48 -27.96 -9.65
C PHE A 124 -9.00 -29.42 -9.82
N SER A 125 -9.87 -30.40 -9.65
CA SER A 125 -9.54 -31.77 -10.07
C SER A 125 -9.37 -31.84 -11.59
N GLN A 126 -8.14 -32.12 -12.05
CA GLN A 126 -7.75 -32.21 -13.47
C GLN A 126 -8.61 -33.20 -14.29
N SER A 127 -9.39 -34.05 -13.63
CA SER A 127 -10.33 -34.99 -14.24
C SER A 127 -11.47 -34.36 -15.04
N ARG A 128 -11.74 -33.04 -14.90
CA ARG A 128 -12.82 -32.36 -15.62
C ARG A 128 -12.39 -31.58 -16.86
N ILE A 129 -11.09 -31.43 -17.09
CA ILE A 129 -10.54 -30.69 -18.26
C ILE A 129 -10.43 -31.60 -19.49
N LEU A 130 -10.52 -32.93 -19.32
CA LEU A 130 -10.31 -33.93 -20.37
C LEU A 130 -11.59 -34.63 -20.87
N TYR A 131 -12.77 -34.05 -20.66
CA TYR A 131 -14.01 -34.49 -21.30
C TYR A 131 -14.85 -33.34 -21.82
#